data_AF-A0A4R1QKA8-F1
#
_entry.id   AF-A0A4R1QKA8-F1
#
_cell.length_a   1.000
_cell.length_b   1.000
_cell.length_c   1.000
_cell.angle_alpha   90.00
_cell.angle_beta   90.00
_cell.angle_gamma   90.00
#
_symmetry.space_group_name_H-M   'P 1'
#
loop_
_entity.id
_entity.type
_entity.pdbx_description
1 polymer ?
#
loop_
_entity_poly.entity_id
_entity_poly.type
_entity_poly.pdbx_seq_one_letter_code
_entity_poly.pdbx_strand_id
1 'polypeptide(L)'
;MDLRTLLKPRVWLPATVGILIGTVLLIMGENDDAPGLVLIGFIAAIVLVFYGIYNAAAGVKKGLIPAILCFFLFAFGVFGTIALAIEGEFADSPGIIIFIGLICMGLLMVGIRLLKNNRFR
;
A
#
# COMPACT_ATOMS: atom_id res chain seq x y z
N MET A 1 -13.07 3.28 -20.70
CA MET A 1 -12.39 4.33 -19.90
C MET A 1 -11.79 5.32 -20.89
N ASP A 2 -12.20 6.59 -20.87
CA ASP A 2 -11.79 7.56 -21.90
C ASP A 2 -10.34 8.03 -21.69
N LEU A 3 -9.52 8.02 -22.75
CA LEU A 3 -8.09 8.37 -22.72
C LEU A 3 -7.84 9.77 -22.14
N ARG A 4 -8.76 10.71 -22.37
CA ARG A 4 -8.72 12.06 -21.80
C ARG A 4 -8.78 12.07 -20.27
N THR A 5 -9.35 11.02 -19.66
CA THR A 5 -9.46 10.89 -18.20
C THR A 5 -8.14 10.42 -17.59
N LEU A 6 -7.41 9.54 -18.29
CA LEU A 6 -6.09 9.05 -17.90
C LEU A 6 -5.01 10.13 -17.99
N LEU A 7 -5.15 11.03 -18.97
CA LEU A 7 -4.24 12.18 -19.17
C LEU A 7 -4.45 13.32 -18.16
N LYS A 8 -5.48 13.25 -17.29
CA LYS A 8 -5.67 14.27 -16.26
C LYS A 8 -4.51 14.22 -15.26
N PRO A 9 -3.88 15.38 -14.93
CA PRO A 9 -2.79 15.46 -13.96
C PRO A 9 -3.06 14.67 -12.67
N ARG A 10 -4.26 14.79 -12.12
CA ARG A 10 -4.69 14.10 -10.89
C ARG A 10 -4.66 12.55 -10.94
N VAL A 11 -4.49 11.96 -12.12
CA VAL A 11 -4.49 10.51 -12.36
C VAL A 11 -3.07 10.00 -12.57
N TRP A 12 -2.34 10.59 -13.52
CA TRP A 12 -1.02 10.10 -13.89
C TRP A 12 0.09 10.61 -12.97
N LEU A 13 -0.01 11.84 -12.44
CA LEU A 13 1.03 12.37 -11.52
C LEU A 13 1.22 11.47 -10.30
N PRO A 14 0.17 11.07 -9.56
CA PRO A 14 0.33 10.19 -8.41
C PRO A 14 1.01 8.87 -8.78
N ALA A 15 0.61 8.26 -9.90
CA ALA A 15 1.22 7.03 -10.37
C ALA A 15 2.71 7.22 -10.70
N THR A 16 3.08 8.28 -11.42
CA THR A 16 4.48 8.56 -11.76
C THR A 16 5.34 8.89 -10.53
N VAL A 17 4.80 9.66 -9.58
CA VAL A 17 5.48 9.98 -8.33
C VAL A 17 5.65 8.72 -7.48
N GLY A 18 4.64 7.85 -7.43
CA GLY A 18 4.71 6.55 -6.76
C GLY A 18 5.78 5.65 -7.33
N ILE A 19 5.86 5.56 -8.66
CA ILE A 19 6.90 4.78 -9.34
C ILE A 19 8.29 5.35 -9.03
N LEU A 20 8.46 6.68 -9.09
CA LEU A 20 9.75 7.31 -8.79
C LEU A 20 10.19 7.06 -7.34
N ILE A 21 9.31 7.34 -6.38
CA ILE A 21 9.59 7.13 -4.94
C ILE A 21 9.86 5.64 -4.67
N GLY A 22 9.03 4.75 -5.20
CA GLY A 22 9.22 3.32 -5.05
C GLY A 22 10.56 2.86 -5.60
N THR A 23 10.91 3.30 -6.81
CA THR A 23 12.18 2.92 -7.46
C THR A 23 13.38 3.42 -6.66
N VAL A 24 13.35 4.66 -6.18
CA VAL A 24 14.43 5.23 -5.35
C VAL A 24 14.59 4.44 -4.05
N LEU A 25 13.49 4.16 -3.35
CA LEU A 25 13.52 3.42 -2.08
C LEU A 25 13.91 1.94 -2.27
N LEU A 26 13.55 1.33 -3.39
CA LEU A 26 14.01 -0.01 -3.75
C LEU A 26 15.54 -0.03 -3.95
N ILE A 27 16.07 0.90 -4.76
CA ILE A 27 17.51 0.99 -5.03
C ILE A 27 18.29 1.30 -3.74
N MET A 28 17.81 2.26 -2.94
CA MET A 28 18.45 2.58 -1.65
C MET A 28 18.39 1.42 -0.68
N GLY A 29 17.24 0.75 -0.58
CA GLY A 29 17.07 -0.38 0.34
C GLY A 29 17.93 -1.58 -0.03
N GLU A 30 18.13 -1.82 -1.32
CA GLU A 30 19.04 -2.87 -1.81
C GLU A 30 20.52 -2.49 -1.60
N ASN A 31 20.89 -1.21 -1.77
CA ASN A 31 22.28 -0.77 -1.55
C ASN A 31 22.69 -0.76 -0.08
N ASP A 32 21.75 -0.50 0.83
CA ASP A 32 21.99 -0.39 2.27
C ASP A 32 21.67 -1.69 3.03
N ASP A 33 21.38 -2.81 2.34
CA ASP A 33 20.90 -4.08 2.92
C ASP A 33 19.75 -3.85 3.93
N ALA A 34 18.83 -2.93 3.59
CA ALA A 34 17.73 -2.50 4.43
C ALA A 34 16.39 -3.02 3.87
N PRO A 35 16.03 -4.30 4.11
CA PRO A 35 14.84 -4.91 3.52
C PRO A 35 13.54 -4.22 3.97
N GLY A 36 13.54 -3.57 5.13
CA GLY A 36 12.44 -2.70 5.57
C GLY A 36 12.22 -1.48 4.67
N LEU A 37 13.29 -0.88 4.13
CA LEU A 37 13.20 0.29 3.25
C LEU A 37 12.62 -0.09 1.87
N VAL A 38 13.01 -1.27 1.37
CA VAL A 38 12.47 -1.90 0.15
C VAL A 38 10.96 -2.10 0.29
N LEU A 39 10.51 -2.64 1.44
CA LEU A 39 9.09 -2.87 1.73
C LEU A 39 8.30 -1.56 1.76
N ILE A 40 8.83 -0.51 2.40
CA ILE A 40 8.23 0.83 2.45
C ILE A 40 8.11 1.42 1.04
N GLY A 41 9.16 1.29 0.23
CA GLY A 41 9.15 1.73 -1.16
C GLY A 41 8.05 1.09 -1.98
N PHE A 42 7.89 -0.23 -1.86
CA PHE A 42 6.86 -0.99 -2.56
C PHE A 42 5.44 -0.58 -2.11
N ILE A 43 5.23 -0.41 -0.81
CA ILE A 43 3.96 0.05 -0.24
C ILE A 43 3.60 1.45 -0.75
N ALA A 44 4.56 2.39 -0.70
CA ALA A 44 4.35 3.77 -1.14
C ALA A 44 3.99 3.84 -2.63
N ALA A 45 4.70 3.10 -3.48
CA ALA A 45 4.42 3.02 -4.91
C ALA A 45 3.00 2.53 -5.18
N ILE A 46 2.57 1.46 -4.50
CA ILE A 46 1.26 0.86 -4.70
C ILE A 46 0.14 1.80 -4.25
N VAL A 47 0.29 2.44 -3.08
CA VAL A 47 -0.72 3.40 -2.58
C VAL A 47 -0.91 4.54 -3.57
N LEU A 48 0.18 5.10 -4.10
CA LEU A 48 0.16 6.20 -5.05
C LEU A 48 -0.43 5.80 -6.43
N VAL A 49 -0.11 4.60 -6.91
CA VAL A 49 -0.72 4.03 -8.12
C VAL A 49 -2.22 3.82 -7.93
N PHE A 50 -2.65 3.21 -6.83
CA PHE A 50 -4.08 3.00 -6.54
C PHE A 50 -4.82 4.31 -6.32
N TYR A 51 -4.17 5.34 -5.76
CA TYR A 51 -4.74 6.70 -5.66
C TYR A 51 -4.95 7.33 -7.05
N GLY A 52 -4.00 7.17 -7.96
CA GLY A 52 -4.15 7.56 -9.37
C GLY A 52 -5.34 6.86 -10.03
N ILE A 53 -5.44 5.54 -9.86
CA ILE A 53 -6.55 4.71 -10.37
C ILE A 53 -7.89 5.17 -9.76
N TYR A 54 -7.93 5.45 -8.46
CA TYR A 54 -9.13 5.96 -7.78
C TYR A 54 -9.67 7.24 -8.42
N ASN A 55 -8.77 8.18 -8.74
CA ASN A 55 -9.12 9.45 -9.36
C ASN A 55 -9.45 9.33 -10.86
N ALA A 56 -9.00 8.24 -11.50
CA ALA A 56 -9.23 7.93 -12.91
C ALA A 56 -10.54 7.18 -13.14
N ALA A 57 -10.91 6.32 -12.18
CA ALA A 57 -12.03 5.41 -12.27
C ALA A 57 -13.36 6.16 -12.06
N ALA A 58 -13.81 6.85 -13.10
CA ALA A 58 -15.21 7.27 -13.22
C ALA A 58 -16.08 6.00 -13.42
N GLY A 59 -16.43 5.30 -12.33
CA GLY A 59 -17.33 4.14 -12.39
C GLY A 59 -17.03 2.99 -11.43
N VAL A 60 -15.87 2.95 -10.78
CA VAL A 60 -15.66 1.96 -9.70
C VAL A 60 -16.40 2.47 -8.46
N LYS A 61 -17.18 1.60 -7.80
CA LYS A 61 -17.88 1.95 -6.54
C LYS A 61 -16.88 2.61 -5.60
N LYS A 62 -17.14 3.86 -5.23
CA LYS A 62 -16.18 4.78 -4.58
C LYS A 62 -15.51 4.26 -3.30
N GLY A 63 -15.97 3.16 -2.70
CA GLY A 63 -15.25 2.53 -1.59
C GLY A 63 -14.79 1.09 -1.82
N LEU A 64 -14.85 0.55 -3.04
CA LEU A 64 -14.22 -0.72 -3.38
C LEU A 64 -12.69 -0.59 -3.44
N ILE A 65 -12.17 0.46 -4.08
CA ILE A 65 -10.72 0.71 -4.21
C ILE A 65 -10.06 0.93 -2.83
N PRO A 66 -10.58 1.80 -1.95
CA PRO A 66 -10.08 1.93 -0.58
C PRO A 66 -10.13 0.61 0.21
N ALA A 67 -11.17 -0.22 0.03
CA ALA A 67 -11.26 -1.51 0.69
C ALA A 67 -10.15 -2.46 0.20
N ILE A 68 -9.97 -2.58 -1.11
CA ILE A 68 -8.89 -3.39 -1.72
C ILE A 68 -7.53 -2.93 -1.22
N LEU A 69 -7.30 -1.61 -1.15
CA LEU A 69 -6.04 -1.06 -0.65
C LEU A 69 -5.79 -1.44 0.81
N CYS A 70 -6.81 -1.39 1.67
CA CYS A 70 -6.68 -1.82 3.07
C CYS A 70 -6.32 -3.31 3.19
N PHE A 71 -6.94 -4.19 2.39
CA PHE A 71 -6.61 -5.61 2.38
C PHE A 71 -5.20 -5.87 1.84
N PHE A 72 -4.79 -5.12 0.82
CA PHE A 72 -3.45 -5.24 0.25
C PHE A 72 -2.38 -4.82 1.25
N LEU A 73 -2.55 -3.67 1.90
CA LEU A 73 -1.65 -3.18 2.95
C LEU A 73 -1.63 -4.10 4.17
N PHE A 74 -2.76 -4.67 4.55
CA PHE A 74 -2.82 -5.70 5.58
C PHE A 74 -1.98 -6.92 5.21
N ALA A 75 -2.19 -7.48 4.02
CA ALA A 75 -1.46 -8.66 3.56
C ALA A 75 0.05 -8.38 3.51
N PHE A 76 0.46 -7.28 2.88
CA PHE A 76 1.87 -6.89 2.81
C PHE A 76 2.47 -6.60 4.17
N GLY A 77 1.74 -5.93 5.07
CA GLY A 77 2.21 -5.69 6.42
C GLY A 77 2.42 -6.99 7.19
N VAL A 78 1.52 -7.96 7.09
CA VAL A 78 1.67 -9.28 7.74
C VAL A 78 2.82 -10.08 7.13
N PHE A 79 2.81 -10.30 5.82
CA PHE A 79 3.83 -11.11 5.15
C PHE A 79 5.21 -10.47 5.21
N GLY A 80 5.31 -9.16 5.00
CA GLY A 80 6.55 -8.42 5.11
C GLY A 80 7.13 -8.47 6.53
N THR A 81 6.30 -8.27 7.56
CA THR A 81 6.76 -8.38 8.95
C THR A 81 7.23 -9.80 9.28
N ILE A 82 6.54 -10.84 8.78
CA ILE A 82 6.99 -12.23 8.99
C ILE A 82 8.32 -12.49 8.29
N ALA A 83 8.49 -12.05 7.04
CA ALA A 83 9.73 -12.23 6.29
C ALA A 83 10.92 -11.55 7.01
N LEU A 84 10.75 -10.29 7.39
CA LEU A 84 11.75 -9.53 8.16
C LEU A 84 12.03 -10.17 9.53
N ALA A 85 11.00 -10.70 10.20
CA ALA A 85 11.18 -11.39 11.48
C ALA A 85 12.00 -12.69 11.34
N ILE A 86 11.83 -13.42 10.24
CA ILE A 86 12.62 -14.63 9.94
C ILE A 86 14.08 -14.27 9.69
N GLU A 87 14.34 -13.14 9.03
CA GLU A 87 15.69 -12.60 8.80
C GLU A 87 16.34 -12.03 10.07
N GLY A 88 15.59 -11.92 11.17
CA GLY A 88 16.10 -11.45 12.46
C GLY A 88 16.12 -9.93 12.61
N GLU A 89 15.54 -9.18 11.66
CA GLU A 89 15.50 -7.70 11.64
C GLU A 89 14.88 -7.07 12.89
N PHE A 90 14.04 -7.82 13.61
CA PHE A 90 13.37 -7.35 14.84
C PHE A 90 13.96 -7.92 16.13
N ALA A 91 15.11 -8.60 16.09
CA ALA A 91 15.71 -9.23 17.27
C ALA A 91 15.94 -8.23 18.42
N ASP A 92 16.41 -7.03 18.09
CA ASP A 92 16.68 -5.95 19.06
C ASP A 92 15.43 -5.19 19.49
N SER A 93 14.31 -5.35 18.77
CA SER A 93 13.09 -4.56 18.99
C SER A 93 11.82 -5.36 18.65
N PRO A 94 11.54 -6.46 19.36
CA PRO A 94 10.39 -7.34 19.08
C PRO A 94 9.04 -6.63 19.24
N GLY A 95 8.99 -5.52 20.01
CA GLY A 95 7.79 -4.69 20.15
C GLY A 95 7.29 -4.08 18.82
N ILE A 96 8.17 -3.93 17.83
CA ILE A 96 7.80 -3.43 16.49
C ILE A 96 6.84 -4.40 15.79
N ILE A 97 7.02 -5.71 15.99
CA ILE A 97 6.13 -6.74 15.42
C ILE A 97 4.70 -6.57 15.94
N ILE A 98 4.55 -6.32 17.25
CA ILE A 98 3.24 -6.11 17.89
C ILE A 98 2.61 -4.82 17.35
N PHE A 99 3.40 -3.75 17.23
CA PHE A 99 2.92 -2.47 16.71
C PHE A 99 2.42 -2.59 15.25
N ILE A 100 3.19 -3.25 14.38
CA ILE A 100 2.78 -3.50 12.99
C ILE A 100 1.54 -4.40 12.97
N GLY A 101 1.47 -5.42 13.84
CA GLY A 101 0.29 -6.27 14.00
C GLY A 101 -0.99 -5.49 14.31
N LEU A 102 -0.92 -4.50 15.22
CA LEU A 102 -2.05 -3.63 15.55
C LEU A 102 -2.49 -2.77 14.35
N ILE A 103 -1.53 -2.21 13.60
CA ILE A 103 -1.83 -1.44 12.38
C ILE A 103 -2.52 -2.33 11.34
N CYS A 104 -1.98 -3.52 11.10
CA CYS A 104 -2.56 -4.50 10.19
C CYS A 104 -4.01 -4.86 10.59
N MET A 105 -4.25 -5.12 11.88
CA MET A 105 -5.59 -5.40 12.37
C MET A 105 -6.56 -4.23 12.15
N GLY A 106 -6.09 -3.00 12.37
CA GLY A 106 -6.82 -1.78 12.06
C GLY A 106 -7.21 -1.68 10.59
N LEU A 107 -6.25 -1.90 9.69
CA LEU A 107 -6.45 -1.90 8.24
C LEU A 107 -7.46 -2.97 7.81
N LEU A 108 -7.38 -4.18 8.37
CA LEU A 108 -8.33 -5.25 8.10
C LEU A 108 -9.76 -4.84 8.50
N MET A 109 -9.95 -4.30 9.70
CA MET A 109 -11.25 -3.84 10.18
C MET A 109 -11.82 -2.72 9.31
N VAL A 110 -10.99 -1.74 8.91
CA VAL A 110 -11.39 -0.65 8.02
C VAL A 110 -11.76 -1.19 6.64
N GLY A 111 -10.96 -2.08 6.07
CA GLY A 111 -11.23 -2.74 4.79
C GLY A 111 -12.56 -3.48 4.78
N ILE A 112 -12.85 -4.25 5.83
CA ILE A 112 -14.13 -4.96 6.00
C ILE A 112 -15.31 -3.97 6.10
N ARG A 113 -15.18 -2.90 6.89
CA ARG A 113 -16.23 -1.87 7.04
C ARG A 113 -16.50 -1.16 5.71
N LEU A 114 -15.46 -0.80 4.98
CA LEU A 114 -15.58 -0.19 3.66
C LEU A 114 -16.26 -1.15 2.68
N LEU A 115 -15.87 -2.43 2.64
CA LEU A 115 -16.51 -3.42 1.77
C LEU A 115 -18.00 -3.58 2.10
N LYS A 116 -18.35 -3.69 3.39
CA LYS A 116 -19.73 -3.80 3.87
C LYS A 116 -20.55 -2.59 3.43
N ASN A 117 -20.07 -1.37 3.65
CA ASN A 117 -20.78 -0.14 3.28
C ASN A 117 -20.97 0.04 1.76
N ASN A 118 -20.10 -0.54 0.93
CA ASN A 118 -20.22 -0.46 -0.54
C ASN A 118 -21.01 -1.62 -1.17
N ARG A 119 -21.28 -2.70 -0.43
CA ARG A 119 -22.16 -3.79 -0.91
C ARG A 119 -23.65 -3.47 -0.79
N PHE A 120 -24.05 -2.51 0.05
CA PHE A 120 -25.45 -2.11 0.29
C PHE A 120 -25.84 -0.74 -0.31
N ARG A 121 -25.03 -0.21 -1.23
CA ARG A 121 -25.31 0.97 -2.07
C ARG A 121 -25.03 0.63 -3.53
#